data_AF-A0A061BIX8-F1
#
_entry.id   AF-A0A061BIX8-F1
#
_cell.length_a   1.000
_cell.length_b   1.000
_cell.length_c   1.000
_cell.angle_alpha   90.00
_cell.angle_beta   90.00
_cell.angle_gamma   90.00
#
_symmetry.space_group_name_H-M   'P 1'
#
loop_
_entity.id
_entity.type
_entity.pdbx_description
1 polymer ?
#
loop_
_entity_poly.entity_id
_entity_poly.type
_entity_poly.pdbx_seq_one_letter_code
_entity_poly.pdbx_strand_id
1 'polypeptide(L)'
;MLYPNKDSACFDMLVDILNRVYHQLHFLLAQCHSGPKSGGWRDCYYGNGVAGSDWQCNDKQCPNERGEQKHNQNCDQKCNQTANCGIKSPLQSFLEDGLVGFLPHRLTNVGCGVKCSVTNHRGLPCKTPMGFADIGIAASHIKTGEYMKKALYSFCGPDSYLRKICGAINCLLRQPPQTLGDMFSFFQGYLSNWNGGGKKHKQEAFESAVKEANFNNAGTKLNVTSIQLSSNHKSHTAGEYEHPTGDLFSLLECKAKSASKPNVPCGAYLQSISYDVRVVYSKEYAGHYLSWVVYISETFWDLLKQLYEQCCRNCNKVGSRCHDRSCVNDCQVNKYYASPKPEYIDNIRHEYACGSIINCRATHAAIYALGFTFGSPHELSGEKERKTKRTCQDLCTALKHICSDGSVLARLVHEYIPKFLWEIREKFFWTTVALWLLSLLYLIHIMVIRLDLLHIKSHLHSPSSHRIAAQSLLAAARVNKLNRVFYLQP
;
A
#
# COMPACT_ATOMS: atom_id res chain seq x y z
N MET A 1 11.96 -29.15 -3.13
CA MET A 1 10.63 -28.53 -2.98
C MET A 1 9.63 -29.67 -2.76
N LEU A 2 8.92 -29.71 -1.63
CA LEU A 2 7.92 -30.73 -1.34
C LEU A 2 6.54 -30.18 -1.76
N TYR A 3 5.86 -30.89 -2.66
CA TYR A 3 4.50 -30.56 -3.04
C TYR A 3 3.53 -30.95 -1.90
N PRO A 4 2.49 -30.15 -1.63
CA PRO A 4 1.46 -30.51 -0.67
C PRO A 4 0.72 -31.78 -1.11
N ASN A 5 0.19 -32.55 -0.16
CA ASN A 5 -0.61 -33.75 -0.45
C ASN A 5 -2.10 -33.43 -0.71
N LYS A 6 -2.52 -32.18 -0.55
CA LYS A 6 -3.92 -31.73 -0.72
C LYS A 6 -4.01 -30.81 -1.92
N ASP A 7 -4.97 -31.08 -2.82
CA ASP A 7 -5.17 -30.32 -4.05
C ASP A 7 -5.36 -28.81 -3.82
N SER A 8 -6.12 -28.43 -2.79
CA SER A 8 -6.32 -27.02 -2.43
C SER A 8 -5.01 -26.34 -2.02
N ALA A 9 -4.19 -27.02 -1.22
CA ALA A 9 -2.90 -26.49 -0.81
C ALA A 9 -1.90 -26.43 -1.98
N CYS A 10 -1.97 -27.36 -2.93
CA CYS A 10 -1.21 -27.29 -4.18
C CYS A 10 -1.60 -26.07 -5.01
N PHE A 11 -2.90 -25.80 -5.13
CA PHE A 11 -3.39 -24.63 -5.84
C PHE A 11 -2.96 -23.34 -5.14
N ASP A 12 -3.12 -23.22 -3.82
CA ASP A 12 -2.67 -22.06 -3.06
C ASP A 12 -1.16 -21.81 -3.23
N MET A 13 -0.36 -22.88 -3.20
CA MET A 13 1.09 -22.80 -3.44
C MET A 13 1.40 -22.34 -4.87
N LEU A 14 0.68 -22.84 -5.88
CA LEU A 14 0.83 -22.39 -7.27
C LEU A 14 0.54 -20.89 -7.40
N VAL A 15 -0.55 -20.42 -6.81
CA VAL A 15 -0.95 -19.01 -6.83
C VAL A 15 0.11 -18.11 -6.18
N ASP A 16 0.63 -18.52 -5.02
CA ASP A 16 1.71 -17.79 -4.33
C ASP A 16 2.98 -17.71 -5.18
N ILE A 17 3.39 -18.83 -5.79
CA ILE A 17 4.57 -18.88 -6.69
C ILE A 17 4.36 -17.97 -7.90
N LEU A 18 3.22 -18.07 -8.58
CA LEU A 18 2.94 -17.27 -9.78
C LEU A 18 3.02 -15.77 -9.49
N ASN A 19 2.38 -15.32 -8.39
CA ASN A 19 2.40 -13.91 -8.00
C ASN A 19 3.81 -13.44 -7.59
N ARG A 20 4.58 -14.26 -6.85
CA ARG A 20 5.96 -13.94 -6.46
C ARG A 20 6.91 -13.85 -7.64
N VAL A 21 6.83 -14.81 -8.55
CA VAL A 21 7.62 -14.83 -9.78
C VAL A 21 7.27 -13.61 -10.63
N TYR A 22 5.97 -13.37 -10.86
CA TYR A 22 5.53 -12.18 -11.60
C TYR A 22 6.09 -10.90 -10.98
N HIS A 23 5.99 -10.74 -9.65
CA HIS A 23 6.48 -9.55 -8.98
C HIS A 23 7.99 -9.33 -9.18
N GLN A 24 8.83 -10.36 -9.03
CA GLN A 24 10.28 -10.22 -9.21
C GLN A 24 10.64 -9.92 -10.68
N LEU A 25 10.08 -10.70 -11.61
CA LEU A 25 10.37 -10.55 -13.03
C LEU A 25 9.86 -9.23 -13.60
N HIS A 26 8.71 -8.74 -13.14
CA HIS A 26 8.15 -7.47 -13.59
C HIS A 26 8.99 -6.28 -13.09
N PHE A 27 9.49 -6.31 -11.85
CA PHE A 27 10.44 -5.29 -11.38
C PHE A 27 11.72 -5.28 -12.23
N LEU A 28 12.29 -6.46 -12.48
CA LEU A 28 13.49 -6.60 -13.29
C LEU A 28 13.26 -6.10 -14.73
N LEU A 29 12.09 -6.40 -15.29
CA LEU A 29 11.66 -5.88 -16.60
C LEU A 29 11.61 -4.34 -16.59
N ALA A 30 11.01 -3.74 -15.55
CA ALA A 30 10.93 -2.30 -15.41
C ALA A 30 12.31 -1.63 -15.33
N GLN A 31 13.25 -2.21 -14.56
CA GLN A 31 14.62 -1.72 -14.50
C GLN A 31 15.34 -1.84 -15.84
N CYS A 32 15.27 -3.01 -16.49
CA CYS A 32 15.89 -3.25 -17.78
C CYS A 32 15.21 -2.48 -18.94
N HIS A 33 14.01 -1.92 -18.72
CA HIS A 33 13.35 -1.07 -19.69
C HIS A 33 14.07 0.27 -19.85
N SER A 34 14.68 0.83 -18.81
CA SER A 34 15.31 2.16 -18.86
C SER A 34 16.84 2.07 -18.90
N GLY A 35 17.49 3.04 -19.55
CA GLY A 35 18.94 3.14 -19.57
C GLY A 35 19.52 3.74 -18.27
N PRO A 36 20.85 3.68 -18.08
CA PRO A 36 21.52 4.17 -16.87
C PRO A 36 21.31 5.67 -16.57
N LYS A 37 21.14 6.50 -17.61
CA LYS A 37 20.84 7.94 -17.45
C LYS A 37 19.54 8.22 -16.70
N SER A 38 18.59 7.30 -16.82
CA SER A 38 17.31 7.31 -16.12
C SER A 38 17.30 6.37 -14.91
N GLY A 39 18.47 5.89 -14.45
CA GLY A 39 18.60 5.00 -13.30
C GLY A 39 18.22 3.54 -13.56
N GLY A 40 18.05 3.14 -14.83
CA GLY A 40 17.72 1.77 -15.22
C GLY A 40 18.92 0.91 -15.60
N TRP A 41 18.65 -0.35 -15.95
CA TRP A 41 19.66 -1.40 -16.14
C TRP A 41 19.80 -1.92 -17.57
N ARG A 42 19.16 -1.27 -18.56
CA ARG A 42 19.14 -1.72 -19.95
C ARG A 42 20.54 -2.04 -20.51
N ASP A 43 21.49 -1.15 -20.26
CA ASP A 43 22.84 -1.24 -20.84
C ASP A 43 23.84 -1.94 -19.91
N CYS A 44 23.38 -2.43 -18.76
CA CYS A 44 24.23 -3.01 -17.74
C CYS A 44 24.51 -4.47 -18.05
N TYR A 45 25.78 -4.88 -17.90
CA TYR A 45 26.19 -6.25 -18.15
C TYR A 45 25.82 -7.18 -16.99
N TYR A 46 25.66 -8.47 -17.28
CA TYR A 46 25.52 -9.54 -16.31
C TYR A 46 26.05 -10.86 -16.90
N GLY A 47 26.35 -11.83 -16.04
CA GLY A 47 26.87 -13.15 -16.43
C GLY A 47 28.36 -13.32 -16.10
N ASN A 48 29.04 -14.15 -16.90
CA ASN A 48 30.36 -14.66 -16.56
C ASN A 48 31.43 -13.55 -16.42
N GLY A 49 32.14 -13.49 -15.31
CA GLY A 49 33.18 -12.49 -15.06
C GLY A 49 32.67 -11.07 -14.84
N VAL A 50 31.34 -10.88 -14.66
CA VAL A 50 30.76 -9.61 -14.21
C VAL A 50 30.66 -9.63 -12.68
N ALA A 51 31.21 -8.61 -12.04
CA ALA A 51 31.08 -8.42 -10.60
C ALA A 51 29.85 -7.57 -10.26
N GLY A 52 29.28 -7.81 -9.08
CA GLY A 52 28.24 -6.94 -8.52
C GLY A 52 28.72 -5.50 -8.27
N SER A 53 27.80 -4.53 -8.34
CA SER A 53 28.03 -3.13 -7.99
C SER A 53 26.85 -2.51 -7.25
N ASP A 54 27.12 -1.43 -6.53
CA ASP A 54 26.16 -0.82 -5.62
C ASP A 54 25.01 -0.05 -6.29
N TRP A 55 25.23 0.56 -7.47
CA TRP A 55 24.19 1.38 -8.11
C TRP A 55 24.44 1.76 -9.56
N GLN A 56 25.70 1.97 -9.94
CA GLN A 56 26.06 2.40 -11.29
C GLN A 56 26.72 1.28 -12.05
N CYS A 57 26.27 1.10 -13.28
CA CYS A 57 26.92 0.25 -14.26
C CYS A 57 28.17 0.97 -14.73
N ASN A 58 29.30 0.27 -14.75
CA ASN A 58 30.51 0.80 -15.38
C ASN A 58 30.70 0.20 -16.76
N ASP A 59 31.44 0.93 -17.60
CA ASP A 59 32.03 0.37 -18.79
C ASP A 59 33.35 -0.34 -18.43
N LYS A 60 33.82 -1.25 -19.30
CA LYS A 60 35.12 -1.92 -19.14
C LYS A 60 36.22 -0.87 -18.95
N GLN A 61 36.79 -0.78 -17.76
CA GLN A 61 37.90 0.13 -17.45
C GLN A 61 39.27 -0.54 -17.57
N CYS A 62 39.43 -1.51 -18.47
CA CYS A 62 40.76 -2.01 -18.84
C CYS A 62 41.25 -1.26 -20.09
N PRO A 63 42.37 -0.54 -20.03
CA PRO A 63 43.16 -0.33 -21.23
C PRO A 63 43.55 -1.71 -21.76
N ASN A 64 43.27 -1.98 -23.03
CA ASN A 64 43.84 -3.13 -23.72
C ASN A 64 45.38 -3.07 -23.61
N GLU A 65 45.99 -4.24 -23.49
CA GLU A 65 47.42 -4.46 -23.27
C GLU A 65 48.36 -3.71 -24.25
N ARG A 66 49.60 -3.48 -23.78
CA ARG A 66 50.82 -2.98 -24.45
C ARG A 66 51.17 -1.48 -24.31
N GLY A 67 51.05 -0.95 -23.10
CA GLY A 67 51.76 0.29 -22.74
C GLY A 67 52.33 0.15 -21.35
N GLU A 68 53.66 0.10 -21.24
CA GLU A 68 54.36 0.21 -19.96
C GLU A 68 54.00 1.53 -19.30
N GLN A 69 53.06 1.52 -18.37
CA GLN A 69 52.89 2.62 -17.43
C GLN A 69 52.96 2.07 -16.01
N LYS A 70 54.18 2.11 -15.47
CA LYS A 70 54.47 1.97 -14.04
C LYS A 70 53.74 3.10 -13.32
N HIS A 71 52.68 2.78 -12.59
CA HIS A 71 52.18 3.69 -11.57
C HIS A 71 52.90 3.38 -10.27
N ASN A 72 53.79 4.29 -9.85
CA ASN A 72 54.37 4.28 -8.51
C ASN A 72 53.24 4.51 -7.50
N GLN A 73 52.84 3.46 -6.77
CA GLN A 73 52.17 3.60 -5.49
C GLN A 73 53.00 2.82 -4.47
N ASN A 74 53.74 3.56 -3.66
CA ASN A 74 54.60 3.04 -2.60
C ASN A 74 53.70 2.68 -1.41
N CYS A 75 53.38 1.39 -1.25
CA CYS A 75 52.75 0.83 -0.05
C CYS A 75 53.25 -0.60 0.15
N ASP A 76 54.01 -0.82 1.23
CA ASP A 76 54.57 -2.10 1.65
C ASP A 76 53.48 -3.08 2.11
N GLN A 77 52.70 -3.65 1.19
CA GLN A 77 51.83 -4.77 1.48
C GLN A 77 52.09 -5.95 0.53
N LYS A 78 52.66 -7.02 1.11
CA LYS A 78 52.75 -8.35 0.50
C LYS A 78 51.35 -8.94 0.37
N CYS A 79 50.66 -8.64 -0.72
CA CYS A 79 49.51 -9.39 -1.20
C CYS A 79 49.48 -9.32 -2.73
N ASN A 80 49.42 -10.49 -3.36
CA ASN A 80 49.28 -10.71 -4.80
C ASN A 80 47.89 -10.22 -5.28
N GLN A 81 47.64 -8.91 -5.25
CA GLN A 81 46.39 -8.31 -5.70
C GLN A 81 46.65 -7.47 -6.94
N THR A 82 46.63 -8.12 -8.10
CA THR A 82 46.20 -7.44 -9.31
C THR A 82 44.79 -6.92 -9.04
N ALA A 83 44.61 -5.60 -8.95
CA ALA A 83 43.30 -4.98 -8.99
C ALA A 83 42.68 -5.32 -10.36
N ASN A 84 41.98 -6.45 -10.46
CA ASN A 84 41.27 -6.83 -11.67
C ASN A 84 40.19 -5.76 -11.91
N CYS A 85 40.45 -4.89 -12.89
CA CYS A 85 39.51 -3.88 -13.33
C CYS A 85 38.36 -4.54 -14.11
N GLY A 86 37.44 -5.18 -13.38
CA GLY A 86 36.32 -5.94 -13.94
C GLY A 86 35.08 -5.08 -14.22
N ILE A 87 34.19 -5.59 -15.07
CA ILE A 87 32.86 -5.02 -15.26
C ILE A 87 32.08 -5.19 -13.95
N LYS A 88 31.46 -4.12 -13.48
CA LYS A 88 30.69 -3.99 -12.26
C LYS A 88 29.27 -3.56 -12.59
N SER A 89 28.27 -4.29 -12.10
CA SER A 89 26.88 -4.08 -12.48
C SER A 89 25.89 -4.23 -11.31
N PRO A 90 24.95 -3.28 -11.14
CA PRO A 90 23.84 -3.40 -10.19
C PRO A 90 22.83 -4.48 -10.63
N LEU A 91 22.71 -4.74 -11.94
CA LEU A 91 21.91 -5.85 -12.45
C LEU A 91 22.48 -7.19 -11.97
N GLN A 92 23.80 -7.36 -12.08
CA GLN A 92 24.50 -8.54 -11.54
C GLN A 92 24.23 -8.68 -10.04
N SER A 93 24.43 -7.61 -9.26
CA SER A 93 24.15 -7.62 -7.82
C SER A 93 22.70 -7.94 -7.48
N PHE A 94 21.73 -7.51 -8.27
CA PHE A 94 20.34 -7.84 -8.02
C PHE A 94 20.06 -9.33 -8.28
N LEU A 95 20.63 -9.92 -9.33
CA LEU A 95 20.50 -11.35 -9.63
C LEU A 95 21.16 -12.24 -8.56
N GLU A 96 22.29 -11.78 -8.02
CA GLU A 96 23.03 -12.44 -6.93
C GLU A 96 22.45 -12.15 -5.54
N ASP A 97 21.34 -11.40 -5.45
CA ASP A 97 20.74 -10.92 -4.19
C ASP A 97 21.67 -10.04 -3.32
N GLY A 98 22.78 -9.56 -3.88
CA GLY A 98 23.77 -8.70 -3.23
C GLY A 98 23.45 -7.21 -3.28
N LEU A 99 22.42 -6.78 -4.02
CA LEU A 99 22.08 -5.36 -4.13
C LEU A 99 21.46 -4.84 -2.81
N VAL A 100 22.27 -4.09 -2.04
CA VAL A 100 21.86 -3.59 -0.71
C VAL A 100 20.52 -2.84 -0.77
N GLY A 101 19.60 -3.25 0.10
CA GLY A 101 18.26 -2.68 0.25
C GLY A 101 17.17 -3.33 -0.61
N PHE A 102 17.52 -4.17 -1.58
CA PHE A 102 16.56 -4.84 -2.47
C PHE A 102 16.17 -6.26 -2.03
N LEU A 103 16.72 -6.74 -0.92
CA LEU A 103 16.23 -7.93 -0.23
C LEU A 103 16.12 -7.63 1.28
N PRO A 104 15.00 -7.03 1.73
CA PRO A 104 14.89 -6.47 3.08
C PRO A 104 14.70 -7.51 4.19
N HIS A 105 14.51 -8.79 3.84
CA HIS A 105 14.25 -9.86 4.79
C HIS A 105 14.80 -11.20 4.29
N ARG A 106 14.92 -12.19 5.18
CA ARG A 106 15.33 -13.54 4.82
C ARG A 106 14.10 -14.43 4.64
N LEU A 107 14.13 -15.28 3.61
CA LEU A 107 13.21 -16.42 3.51
C LEU A 107 13.87 -17.62 4.18
N THR A 108 13.19 -18.24 5.14
CA THR A 108 13.71 -19.44 5.82
C THR A 108 13.08 -20.72 5.30
N ASN A 109 11.84 -20.67 4.79
CA ASN A 109 11.16 -21.80 4.16
C ASN A 109 10.61 -21.40 2.78
N VAL A 110 10.98 -22.11 1.72
CA VAL A 110 10.41 -21.94 0.37
C VAL A 110 9.63 -23.21 0.00
N GLY A 111 8.30 -23.12 -0.17
CA GLY A 111 7.41 -24.26 -0.40
C GLY A 111 6.05 -24.08 0.28
N CYS A 112 5.43 -25.18 0.74
CA CYS A 112 4.14 -25.16 1.43
C CYS A 112 4.26 -24.43 2.79
N GLY A 113 3.91 -23.14 2.81
CA GLY A 113 4.02 -22.26 3.98
C GLY A 113 5.34 -21.50 4.02
N VAL A 114 5.54 -20.59 3.07
CA VAL A 114 6.67 -19.66 3.09
C VAL A 114 6.64 -18.87 4.40
N LYS A 115 7.56 -19.18 5.32
CA LYS A 115 7.77 -18.39 6.53
C LYS A 115 8.78 -17.31 6.19
N CYS A 116 8.29 -16.09 6.10
CA CYS A 116 9.15 -14.91 6.07
C CYS A 116 9.58 -14.56 7.48
N SER A 117 10.79 -14.01 7.64
CA SER A 117 11.21 -13.42 8.91
C SER A 117 10.42 -12.16 9.29
N VAL A 118 9.65 -11.59 8.35
CA VAL A 118 8.74 -10.47 8.62
C VAL A 118 7.55 -10.99 9.42
N THR A 119 7.49 -10.61 10.69
CA THR A 119 6.34 -10.91 11.55
C THR A 119 5.10 -10.19 11.05
N ASN A 120 3.99 -10.92 10.95
CA ASN A 120 2.64 -10.43 10.64
C ASN A 120 2.38 -9.76 9.28
N HIS A 121 3.34 -9.61 8.36
CA HIS A 121 3.15 -9.14 6.96
C HIS A 121 2.18 -7.95 6.69
N ARG A 122 1.71 -7.23 7.72
CA ARG A 122 0.68 -6.20 7.59
C ARG A 122 1.24 -5.06 6.77
N GLY A 123 0.82 -4.96 5.51
CA GLY A 123 1.27 -3.93 4.59
C GLY A 123 2.60 -4.18 3.87
N LEU A 124 3.37 -5.23 4.21
CA LEU A 124 4.72 -5.47 3.67
C LEU A 124 4.80 -6.75 2.80
N PRO A 125 5.16 -6.63 1.50
CA PRO A 125 5.30 -7.77 0.63
C PRO A 125 6.51 -8.62 0.98
N CYS A 126 6.34 -9.94 0.87
CA CYS A 126 7.43 -10.89 0.97
C CYS A 126 8.21 -10.95 -0.36
N LYS A 127 9.42 -10.40 -0.42
CA LYS A 127 10.31 -10.45 -1.59
C LYS A 127 10.98 -11.81 -1.72
N THR A 128 10.95 -12.34 -2.94
CA THR A 128 11.59 -13.62 -3.26
C THR A 128 12.99 -13.33 -3.78
N PRO A 129 14.04 -13.97 -3.24
CA PRO A 129 15.38 -13.82 -3.78
C PRO A 129 15.44 -14.30 -5.23
N MET A 130 16.28 -13.67 -6.05
CA MET A 130 16.56 -14.11 -7.41
C MET A 130 17.36 -15.42 -7.40
N GLY A 131 18.26 -15.60 -6.45
CA GLY A 131 18.93 -16.86 -6.13
C GLY A 131 20.09 -17.23 -7.07
N PHE A 132 20.57 -16.31 -7.90
CA PHE A 132 21.63 -16.60 -8.88
C PHE A 132 23.03 -16.25 -8.34
N ALA A 133 23.36 -16.70 -7.12
CA ALA A 133 24.59 -16.33 -6.40
C ALA A 133 25.89 -16.60 -7.19
N ASP A 134 25.92 -17.69 -7.98
CA ASP A 134 27.12 -18.09 -8.73
C ASP A 134 27.09 -17.66 -10.20
N ILE A 135 26.17 -16.78 -10.62
CA ILE A 135 26.01 -16.41 -12.05
C ILE A 135 27.26 -15.73 -12.63
N GLY A 136 28.06 -15.07 -11.78
CA GLY A 136 29.36 -14.52 -12.16
C GLY A 136 30.39 -15.57 -12.61
N ILE A 137 30.21 -16.85 -12.26
CA ILE A 137 31.15 -17.93 -12.60
C ILE A 137 30.48 -19.00 -13.47
N ALA A 138 29.22 -19.33 -13.16
CA ALA A 138 28.48 -20.43 -13.80
C ALA A 138 27.90 -20.07 -15.17
N ALA A 139 27.69 -18.79 -15.47
CA ALA A 139 27.12 -18.39 -16.75
C ALA A 139 28.06 -18.73 -17.93
N SER A 140 27.50 -19.16 -19.05
CA SER A 140 28.27 -19.46 -20.26
C SER A 140 28.65 -18.23 -21.08
N HIS A 141 28.07 -17.06 -20.76
CA HIS A 141 28.24 -15.85 -21.53
C HIS A 141 28.03 -14.59 -20.69
N ILE A 142 28.41 -13.45 -21.28
CA ILE A 142 28.11 -12.10 -20.80
C ILE A 142 27.03 -11.51 -21.70
N LYS A 143 25.97 -10.94 -21.11
CA LYS A 143 24.89 -10.23 -21.83
C LYS A 143 24.54 -8.93 -21.13
N THR A 144 23.67 -8.14 -21.75
CA THR A 144 23.19 -6.85 -21.22
C THR A 144 21.73 -6.95 -20.75
N GLY A 145 21.29 -6.00 -19.93
CA GLY A 145 19.89 -5.88 -19.50
C GLY A 145 18.89 -5.87 -20.67
N GLU A 146 19.24 -5.30 -21.83
CA GLU A 146 18.39 -5.32 -23.04
C GLU A 146 18.16 -6.75 -23.56
N TYR A 147 19.17 -7.63 -23.47
CA TYR A 147 18.99 -9.05 -23.80
C TYR A 147 18.01 -9.71 -22.82
N MET A 148 18.17 -9.47 -21.53
CA MET A 148 17.30 -10.01 -20.48
C MET A 148 15.86 -9.49 -20.62
N LYS A 149 15.68 -8.21 -20.92
CA LYS A 149 14.40 -7.56 -21.16
C LYS A 149 13.58 -8.29 -22.22
N LYS A 150 14.20 -8.76 -23.32
CA LYS A 150 13.49 -9.52 -24.38
C LYS A 150 12.85 -10.79 -23.84
N ALA A 151 13.59 -11.54 -23.01
CA ALA A 151 13.06 -12.74 -22.36
C ALA A 151 11.95 -12.37 -21.36
N LEU A 152 12.20 -11.40 -20.47
CA LEU A 152 11.24 -10.95 -19.47
C LEU A 152 9.95 -10.39 -20.08
N TYR A 153 10.03 -9.71 -21.22
CA TYR A 153 8.86 -9.18 -21.93
C TYR A 153 7.91 -10.29 -22.37
N SER A 154 8.43 -11.47 -22.72
CA SER A 154 7.60 -12.63 -23.05
C SER A 154 6.81 -13.16 -21.83
N PHE A 155 7.37 -13.02 -20.62
CA PHE A 155 6.75 -13.45 -19.37
C PHE A 155 5.87 -12.39 -18.70
N CYS A 156 6.22 -11.11 -18.77
CA CYS A 156 5.56 -10.06 -18.00
C CYS A 156 4.94 -8.96 -18.88
N GLY A 157 5.14 -9.02 -20.20
CA GLY A 157 4.57 -8.05 -21.13
C GLY A 157 3.03 -8.07 -21.16
N PRO A 158 2.40 -7.08 -21.81
CA PRO A 158 0.93 -6.95 -21.86
C PRO A 158 0.20 -8.21 -22.33
N ASP A 159 0.77 -8.91 -23.31
CA ASP A 159 0.17 -10.12 -23.88
C ASP A 159 0.58 -11.43 -23.19
N SER A 160 1.44 -11.36 -22.17
CA SER A 160 2.01 -12.54 -21.52
C SER A 160 0.97 -13.39 -20.77
N TYR A 161 1.17 -14.71 -20.81
CA TYR A 161 0.29 -15.65 -20.12
C TYR A 161 0.40 -15.54 -18.60
N LEU A 162 1.59 -15.27 -18.06
CA LEU A 162 1.78 -15.12 -16.61
C LEU A 162 1.02 -13.90 -16.07
N ARG A 163 1.05 -12.76 -16.76
CA ARG A 163 0.23 -11.60 -16.40
C ARG A 163 -1.26 -11.95 -16.41
N LYS A 164 -1.74 -12.56 -17.50
CA LYS A 164 -3.15 -12.92 -17.69
C LYS A 164 -3.65 -13.90 -16.64
N ILE A 165 -2.88 -14.95 -16.34
CA ILE A 165 -3.27 -15.96 -15.34
C ILE A 165 -3.25 -15.38 -13.93
N CYS A 166 -2.23 -14.59 -13.54
CA CYS A 166 -2.20 -13.92 -12.25
C CYS A 166 -3.39 -12.96 -12.10
N GLY A 167 -3.69 -12.16 -13.12
CA GLY A 167 -4.85 -11.26 -13.13
C GLY A 167 -6.19 -11.99 -12.99
N ALA A 168 -6.39 -13.08 -13.73
CA ALA A 168 -7.59 -13.89 -13.65
C ALA A 168 -7.75 -14.55 -12.28
N ILE A 169 -6.69 -15.17 -11.76
CA ILE A 169 -6.68 -15.82 -10.43
C ILE A 169 -6.97 -14.80 -9.32
N ASN A 170 -6.32 -13.62 -9.35
CA ASN A 170 -6.54 -12.58 -8.34
C ASN A 170 -8.01 -12.12 -8.32
N CYS A 171 -8.64 -12.02 -9.50
CA CYS A 171 -10.06 -11.71 -9.62
C CYS A 171 -10.95 -12.84 -9.05
N LEU A 172 -10.71 -14.09 -9.46
CA LEU A 172 -11.50 -15.26 -9.06
C LEU A 172 -11.41 -15.56 -7.56
N LEU A 173 -10.20 -15.47 -7.00
CA LEU A 173 -9.96 -15.71 -5.58
C LEU A 173 -10.42 -14.57 -4.68
N ARG A 174 -10.75 -13.41 -5.27
CA ARG A 174 -11.18 -12.21 -4.53
C ARG A 174 -10.17 -11.85 -3.43
N GLN A 175 -8.88 -11.96 -3.76
CA GLN A 175 -7.83 -11.66 -2.79
C GLN A 175 -7.83 -10.15 -2.49
N PRO A 176 -8.13 -9.74 -1.24
CA PRO A 176 -8.08 -8.33 -0.89
C PRO A 176 -6.66 -7.79 -1.07
N PRO A 177 -6.49 -6.50 -1.41
CA PRO A 177 -5.18 -5.85 -1.37
C PRO A 177 -4.57 -5.94 0.04
N GLN A 178 -3.37 -6.51 0.18
CA GLN A 178 -2.75 -6.75 1.49
C GLN A 178 -1.53 -5.85 1.76
N THR A 179 -0.85 -5.41 0.71
CA THR A 179 0.37 -4.61 0.79
C THR A 179 0.15 -3.19 0.30
N LEU A 180 1.00 -2.23 0.67
CA LEU A 180 0.85 -0.85 0.20
C LEU A 180 0.82 -0.76 -1.34
N GLY A 181 1.72 -1.46 -2.03
CA GLY A 181 1.72 -1.57 -3.50
C GLY A 181 0.41 -2.15 -4.06
N ASP A 182 -0.17 -3.15 -3.41
CA ASP A 182 -1.44 -3.73 -3.83
C ASP A 182 -2.61 -2.77 -3.63
N MET A 183 -2.69 -2.12 -2.47
CA MET A 183 -3.73 -1.13 -2.17
C MET A 183 -3.69 0.02 -3.16
N PHE A 184 -2.49 0.54 -3.40
CA PHE A 184 -2.26 1.60 -4.38
C PHE A 184 -2.68 1.16 -5.78
N SER A 185 -2.31 -0.06 -6.21
CA SER A 185 -2.73 -0.59 -7.51
C SER A 185 -4.24 -0.77 -7.64
N PHE A 186 -4.91 -1.17 -6.56
CA PHE A 186 -6.36 -1.31 -6.53
C PHE A 186 -7.03 0.06 -6.71
N PHE A 187 -6.68 1.07 -5.91
CA PHE A 187 -7.25 2.40 -6.09
C PHE A 187 -6.93 2.99 -7.46
N GLN A 188 -5.68 2.87 -7.92
CA GLN A 188 -5.27 3.32 -9.23
C GLN A 188 -6.08 2.68 -10.36
N GLY A 189 -6.14 1.34 -10.36
CA GLY A 189 -6.80 0.56 -11.41
C GLY A 189 -8.32 0.68 -11.37
N TYR A 190 -8.91 0.56 -10.18
CA TYR A 190 -10.36 0.54 -9.98
C TYR A 190 -11.00 1.90 -10.23
N LEU A 191 -10.32 2.99 -9.87
CA LEU A 191 -10.82 4.34 -10.12
C LEU A 191 -10.42 4.88 -11.51
N SER A 192 -9.49 4.22 -12.20
CA SER A 192 -9.14 4.61 -13.58
C SER A 192 -10.33 4.53 -14.51
N ASN A 193 -10.46 5.49 -15.44
CA ASN A 193 -11.53 5.52 -16.44
C ASN A 193 -12.93 5.28 -15.83
N TRP A 194 -13.22 5.91 -14.69
CA TRP A 194 -14.45 5.68 -13.92
C TRP A 194 -15.72 5.81 -14.76
N ASN A 195 -15.80 6.88 -15.56
CA ASN A 195 -16.91 7.14 -16.49
C ASN A 195 -16.72 6.52 -17.88
N GLY A 196 -15.69 5.69 -18.06
CA GLY A 196 -15.25 5.18 -19.36
C GLY A 196 -15.34 3.66 -19.50
N GLY A 197 -14.35 3.06 -20.16
CA GLY A 197 -14.31 1.61 -20.39
C GLY A 197 -14.41 0.80 -19.09
N GLY A 198 -15.26 -0.24 -19.11
CA GLY A 198 -15.49 -1.12 -17.96
C GLY A 198 -16.44 -0.57 -16.90
N LYS A 199 -17.16 0.53 -17.17
CA LYS A 199 -18.14 1.15 -16.27
C LYS A 199 -19.10 0.16 -15.59
N LYS A 200 -19.61 -0.81 -16.37
CA LYS A 200 -20.50 -1.89 -15.90
C LYS A 200 -19.92 -2.73 -14.76
N HIS A 201 -18.60 -2.92 -14.73
CA HIS A 201 -17.90 -3.74 -13.73
C HIS A 201 -17.26 -2.93 -12.61
N LYS A 202 -17.28 -1.59 -12.71
CA LYS A 202 -16.68 -0.67 -11.75
C LYS A 202 -17.75 0.27 -11.21
N GLN A 203 -17.95 1.42 -11.84
CA GLN A 203 -18.86 2.46 -11.38
C GLN A 203 -20.29 1.96 -11.12
N GLU A 204 -20.95 1.39 -12.12
CA GLU A 204 -22.37 1.02 -12.00
C GLU A 204 -22.57 -0.07 -10.95
N ALA A 205 -21.68 -1.07 -10.94
CA ALA A 205 -21.72 -2.14 -9.96
C ALA A 205 -21.40 -1.64 -8.54
N PHE A 206 -20.46 -0.71 -8.38
CA PHE A 206 -20.12 -0.10 -7.09
C PHE A 206 -21.26 0.76 -6.55
N GLU A 207 -21.85 1.62 -7.37
CA GLU A 207 -23.01 2.43 -6.99
C GLU A 207 -24.21 1.56 -6.62
N SER A 208 -24.40 0.43 -7.32
CA SER A 208 -25.41 -0.57 -6.95
C SER A 208 -25.11 -1.20 -5.59
N ALA A 209 -23.87 -1.65 -5.35
CA ALA A 209 -23.46 -2.25 -4.08
C ALA A 209 -23.59 -1.27 -2.89
N VAL A 210 -23.31 0.02 -3.10
CA VAL A 210 -23.50 1.07 -2.10
C VAL A 210 -24.97 1.22 -1.70
N LYS A 211 -25.89 1.19 -2.68
CA LYS A 211 -27.33 1.26 -2.41
C LYS A 211 -27.84 -0.01 -1.74
N GLU A 212 -27.40 -1.17 -2.22
CA GLU A 212 -27.77 -2.48 -1.67
C GLU A 212 -27.36 -2.60 -0.20
N ALA A 213 -26.18 -2.10 0.16
CA ALA A 213 -25.70 -2.03 1.55
C ALA A 213 -26.60 -1.20 2.48
N ASN A 214 -27.43 -0.30 1.95
CA ASN A 214 -28.48 0.43 2.69
C ASN A 214 -29.89 0.04 2.25
N PHE A 215 -30.16 -1.25 2.07
CA PHE A 215 -31.50 -1.77 1.75
C PHE A 215 -32.09 -1.14 0.47
N ASN A 216 -31.27 -0.94 -0.55
CA ASN A 216 -31.62 -0.32 -1.84
C ASN A 216 -32.11 1.14 -1.74
N ASN A 217 -31.67 1.89 -0.73
CA ASN A 217 -31.96 3.32 -0.63
C ASN A 217 -31.28 4.10 -1.77
N ALA A 218 -32.07 4.73 -2.63
CA ALA A 218 -31.58 5.51 -3.77
C ALA A 218 -30.74 6.74 -3.38
N GLY A 219 -30.91 7.26 -2.16
CA GLY A 219 -30.19 8.42 -1.64
C GLY A 219 -28.76 8.13 -1.17
N THR A 220 -28.42 6.86 -0.90
CA THR A 220 -27.13 6.47 -0.33
C THR A 220 -26.02 6.56 -1.37
N LYS A 221 -24.95 7.27 -1.01
CA LYS A 221 -23.81 7.55 -1.89
C LYS A 221 -22.49 7.46 -1.13
N LEU A 222 -21.47 6.91 -1.78
CA LEU A 222 -20.08 6.93 -1.31
C LEU A 222 -19.18 7.36 -2.47
N ASN A 223 -18.71 8.60 -2.46
CA ASN A 223 -17.87 9.14 -3.54
C ASN A 223 -16.39 8.83 -3.26
N VAL A 224 -15.88 7.79 -3.94
CA VAL A 224 -14.49 7.35 -3.84
C VAL A 224 -13.57 7.98 -4.88
N THR A 225 -14.10 8.56 -5.96
CA THR A 225 -13.27 9.08 -7.06
C THR A 225 -12.52 10.37 -6.70
N SER A 226 -12.87 10.99 -5.57
CA SER A 226 -12.22 12.19 -5.05
C SER A 226 -10.71 12.04 -4.82
N ILE A 227 -10.23 10.83 -4.55
CA ILE A 227 -8.79 10.56 -4.32
C ILE A 227 -7.98 10.43 -5.61
N GLN A 228 -8.64 10.38 -6.77
CA GLN A 228 -8.01 10.23 -8.09
C GLN A 228 -8.91 10.81 -9.19
N LEU A 229 -9.24 12.10 -9.08
CA LEU A 229 -10.26 12.74 -9.92
C LEU A 229 -9.73 13.14 -11.30
N SER A 230 -8.56 13.79 -11.35
CA SER A 230 -8.01 14.33 -12.59
C SER A 230 -6.50 14.46 -12.52
N SER A 231 -5.80 13.92 -13.50
CA SER A 231 -4.36 14.15 -13.69
C SER A 231 -4.05 15.58 -14.16
N ASN A 232 -5.08 16.36 -14.55
CA ASN A 232 -4.94 17.72 -15.04
C ASN A 232 -4.98 18.74 -13.90
N HIS A 233 -3.80 19.14 -13.44
CA HIS A 233 -3.61 20.11 -12.36
C HIS A 233 -3.47 21.52 -12.94
N LYS A 234 -4.38 22.45 -12.58
CA LYS A 234 -4.46 23.81 -13.16
C LYS A 234 -3.52 24.84 -12.50
N SER A 235 -3.24 24.73 -11.19
CA SER A 235 -2.36 25.64 -10.42
C SER A 235 -1.91 25.02 -9.09
N HIS A 236 -0.62 25.11 -8.74
CA HIS A 236 -0.10 24.68 -7.42
C HIS A 236 -0.20 25.76 -6.33
N THR A 237 -0.99 26.81 -6.51
CA THR A 237 -1.19 27.88 -5.51
C THR A 237 -2.23 27.48 -4.46
N ALA A 238 -1.94 27.76 -3.19
CA ALA A 238 -2.91 27.62 -2.11
C ALA A 238 -3.98 28.72 -2.23
N GLY A 239 -5.26 28.34 -2.25
CA GLY A 239 -6.38 29.27 -2.03
C GLY A 239 -7.29 29.58 -3.23
N GLU A 240 -6.97 29.14 -4.45
CA GLU A 240 -7.89 29.26 -5.58
C GLU A 240 -8.46 27.89 -5.95
N TYR A 241 -9.78 27.77 -5.85
CA TYR A 241 -10.53 26.52 -6.03
C TYR A 241 -10.25 25.89 -7.40
N GLU A 242 -9.71 24.66 -7.35
CA GLU A 242 -9.78 23.54 -8.32
C GLU A 242 -8.65 22.52 -8.08
N HIS A 243 -7.80 22.73 -7.07
CA HIS A 243 -6.88 21.72 -6.53
C HIS A 243 -7.44 21.09 -5.25
N PRO A 244 -7.73 19.78 -5.21
CA PRO A 244 -7.68 19.08 -3.95
C PRO A 244 -6.21 18.85 -3.58
N THR A 245 -5.80 19.48 -2.49
CA THR A 245 -5.03 18.87 -1.40
C THR A 245 -4.55 17.41 -1.62
N GLY A 246 -3.53 17.21 -2.46
CA GLY A 246 -2.80 15.94 -2.61
C GLY A 246 -3.68 14.72 -2.93
N ASP A 247 -4.02 14.53 -4.22
CA ASP A 247 -4.61 13.29 -4.70
C ASP A 247 -3.55 12.26 -5.14
N LEU A 248 -3.97 11.04 -5.51
CA LEU A 248 -3.06 9.99 -5.95
C LEU A 248 -2.37 10.32 -7.29
N PHE A 249 -2.97 11.15 -8.16
CA PHE A 249 -2.34 11.57 -9.40
C PHE A 249 -1.04 12.34 -9.14
N SER A 250 -0.96 13.05 -8.02
CA SER A 250 0.27 13.73 -7.59
C SER A 250 1.48 12.79 -7.46
N LEU A 251 1.29 11.48 -7.29
CA LEU A 251 2.34 10.45 -7.26
C LEU A 251 2.47 9.61 -8.53
N LEU A 252 1.50 9.71 -9.44
CA LEU A 252 1.35 8.86 -10.62
C LEU A 252 1.69 9.59 -11.92
N GLU A 253 1.01 10.70 -12.15
CA GLU A 253 1.14 11.50 -13.36
C GLU A 253 0.52 12.88 -13.15
N CYS A 254 1.15 13.90 -13.71
CA CYS A 254 0.65 15.26 -13.67
C CYS A 254 0.70 15.83 -15.10
N LYS A 255 -0.47 15.96 -15.72
CA LYS A 255 -0.61 16.52 -17.07
C LYS A 255 -1.00 17.99 -16.92
N ALA A 256 -0.12 18.89 -17.34
CA ALA A 256 -0.49 20.30 -17.41
C ALA A 256 -1.38 20.52 -18.65
N LYS A 257 -2.48 21.29 -18.54
CA LYS A 257 -3.37 21.63 -19.68
C LYS A 257 -2.64 22.32 -20.84
N SER A 258 -1.47 22.90 -20.59
CA SER A 258 -0.53 23.34 -21.60
C SER A 258 0.86 22.85 -21.20
N ALA A 259 1.73 22.52 -22.17
CA ALA A 259 3.12 22.15 -21.93
C ALA A 259 3.97 23.26 -21.24
N SER A 260 3.35 24.33 -20.78
CA SER A 260 3.93 25.54 -20.21
C SER A 260 3.54 25.81 -18.75
N LYS A 261 2.87 24.87 -18.05
CA LYS A 261 2.64 25.02 -16.60
C LYS A 261 3.47 24.01 -15.79
N PRO A 262 4.17 24.47 -14.74
CA PRO A 262 5.01 23.63 -13.92
C PRO A 262 4.16 22.70 -13.03
N ASN A 263 4.64 21.48 -12.83
CA ASN A 263 3.95 20.40 -12.13
C ASN A 263 4.58 20.09 -10.76
N VAL A 264 5.31 21.02 -10.15
CA VAL A 264 6.01 20.79 -8.87
C VAL A 264 5.00 20.99 -7.73
N PRO A 265 4.84 20.07 -6.76
CA PRO A 265 5.68 18.90 -6.45
C PRO A 265 5.30 17.59 -7.17
N CYS A 266 4.20 17.53 -7.92
CA CYS A 266 3.68 16.30 -8.52
C CYS A 266 4.65 15.63 -9.51
N GLY A 267 4.60 14.31 -9.63
CA GLY A 267 5.46 13.56 -10.56
C GLY A 267 5.12 12.08 -10.60
N ALA A 268 5.66 11.36 -11.59
CA ALA A 268 5.48 9.92 -11.77
C ALA A 268 6.37 9.09 -10.83
N TYR A 269 6.25 9.34 -9.52
CA TYR A 269 7.11 8.81 -8.48
C TYR A 269 6.91 7.32 -8.22
N LEU A 270 5.66 6.85 -8.20
CA LEU A 270 5.33 5.50 -7.77
C LEU A 270 4.57 4.76 -8.85
N GLN A 271 5.04 3.56 -9.17
CA GLN A 271 4.29 2.58 -9.95
C GLN A 271 4.30 1.27 -9.19
N SER A 272 3.11 0.76 -8.86
CA SER A 272 2.99 -0.54 -8.22
C SER A 272 3.46 -1.63 -9.18
N ILE A 273 4.30 -2.54 -8.68
CA ILE A 273 4.81 -3.69 -9.42
C ILE A 273 3.65 -4.67 -9.71
N SER A 274 2.65 -4.73 -8.84
CA SER A 274 1.48 -5.59 -8.97
C SER A 274 0.35 -4.99 -9.83
N TYR A 275 0.52 -3.77 -10.37
CA TYR A 275 -0.56 -3.04 -11.05
C TYR A 275 -1.25 -3.87 -12.13
N ASP A 276 -0.46 -4.42 -13.03
CA ASP A 276 -0.94 -5.13 -14.22
C ASP A 276 -1.68 -6.44 -13.94
N VAL A 277 -1.56 -6.99 -12.72
CA VAL A 277 -2.25 -8.21 -12.27
C VAL A 277 -3.40 -7.93 -11.29
N ARG A 278 -3.71 -6.65 -11.04
CA ARG A 278 -4.77 -6.21 -10.13
C ARG A 278 -5.82 -5.31 -10.77
N VAL A 279 -5.82 -5.23 -12.10
CA VAL A 279 -6.71 -4.38 -12.92
C VAL A 279 -7.88 -5.14 -13.58
N VAL A 280 -8.18 -6.35 -13.11
CA VAL A 280 -9.30 -7.18 -13.62
C VAL A 280 -10.44 -7.19 -12.60
N TYR A 281 -11.61 -6.70 -12.99
CA TYR A 281 -12.76 -6.55 -12.10
C TYR A 281 -14.02 -7.19 -12.69
N SER A 282 -14.86 -7.76 -11.80
CA SER A 282 -16.15 -8.33 -12.16
C SER A 282 -17.28 -7.67 -11.35
N LYS A 283 -18.42 -7.45 -12.00
CA LYS A 283 -19.60 -6.85 -11.35
C LYS A 283 -20.15 -7.75 -10.24
N GLU A 284 -19.94 -9.07 -10.36
CA GLU A 284 -20.41 -10.08 -9.39
C GLU A 284 -19.72 -9.92 -8.02
N TYR A 285 -18.59 -9.22 -7.97
CA TYR A 285 -17.80 -9.02 -6.75
C TYR A 285 -17.87 -7.57 -6.23
N ALA A 286 -18.83 -6.77 -6.69
CA ALA A 286 -18.93 -5.36 -6.31
C ALA A 286 -19.06 -5.14 -4.79
N GLY A 287 -19.78 -6.02 -4.08
CA GLY A 287 -19.85 -6.00 -2.62
C GLY A 287 -18.49 -6.20 -1.94
N HIS A 288 -17.61 -7.02 -2.52
CA HIS A 288 -16.23 -7.17 -2.03
C HIS A 288 -15.41 -5.91 -2.28
N TYR A 289 -15.54 -5.26 -3.45
CA TYR A 289 -14.83 -4.01 -3.73
C TYR A 289 -15.29 -2.87 -2.80
N LEU A 290 -16.59 -2.80 -2.49
CA LEU A 290 -17.11 -1.88 -1.47
C LEU A 290 -16.49 -2.17 -0.10
N SER A 291 -16.46 -3.44 0.31
CA SER A 291 -15.82 -3.86 1.56
C SER A 291 -14.33 -3.46 1.57
N TRP A 292 -13.60 -3.67 0.48
CA TRP A 292 -12.19 -3.27 0.37
C TRP A 292 -12.01 -1.78 0.54
N VAL A 293 -12.79 -0.94 -0.17
CA VAL A 293 -12.75 0.51 0.01
C VAL A 293 -12.99 0.89 1.47
N VAL A 294 -14.03 0.34 2.10
CA VAL A 294 -14.42 0.72 3.47
C VAL A 294 -13.36 0.32 4.49
N TYR A 295 -12.80 -0.89 4.40
CA TYR A 295 -11.93 -1.43 5.44
C TYR A 295 -10.43 -1.27 5.19
N ILE A 296 -10.00 -1.04 3.94
CA ILE A 296 -8.58 -0.93 3.60
C ILE A 296 -8.12 0.53 3.52
N SER A 297 -9.01 1.50 3.30
CA SER A 297 -8.62 2.91 3.11
C SER A 297 -7.83 3.49 4.28
N GLU A 298 -8.19 3.16 5.52
CA GLU A 298 -7.46 3.61 6.72
C GLU A 298 -6.03 3.03 6.74
N THR A 299 -5.90 1.71 6.57
CA THR A 299 -4.59 1.05 6.49
C THR A 299 -3.76 1.58 5.33
N PHE A 300 -4.38 1.89 4.20
CA PHE A 300 -3.71 2.49 3.04
C PHE A 300 -3.13 3.87 3.38
N TRP A 301 -3.91 4.72 4.05
CA TRP A 301 -3.45 6.04 4.50
C TRP A 301 -2.29 5.92 5.51
N ASP A 302 -2.40 5.04 6.50
CA ASP A 302 -1.34 4.79 7.49
C ASP A 302 -0.04 4.32 6.85
N LEU A 303 -0.11 3.35 5.93
CA LEU A 303 1.05 2.83 5.22
C LEU A 303 1.68 3.88 4.30
N LEU A 304 0.88 4.75 3.68
CA LEU A 304 1.38 5.86 2.87
C LEU A 304 2.09 6.91 3.74
N LYS A 305 1.61 7.15 4.96
CA LYS A 305 2.26 8.01 5.96
C LYS A 305 3.58 7.41 6.44
N GLN A 306 3.65 6.09 6.65
CA GLN A 306 4.91 5.39 6.93
C GLN A 306 5.92 5.50 5.77
N LEU A 307 5.44 5.36 4.52
CA LEU A 307 6.27 5.58 3.34
C LEU A 307 6.82 7.01 3.30
N TYR A 308 5.97 8.01 3.59
CA TYR A 308 6.37 9.41 3.69
C TYR A 308 7.50 9.61 4.72
N GLU A 309 7.31 9.13 5.95
CA GLU A 309 8.30 9.26 7.01
C GLU A 309 9.63 8.57 6.63
N GLN A 310 9.56 7.36 6.08
CA GLN A 310 10.75 6.60 5.67
C GLN A 310 11.50 7.29 4.51
N CYS A 311 10.80 7.72 3.46
CA CYS A 311 11.41 8.40 2.32
C CYS A 311 12.06 9.73 2.73
N CYS A 312 11.40 10.51 3.59
CA CYS A 312 11.93 11.80 4.01
C CYS A 312 13.10 11.65 4.98
N ARG A 313 13.08 10.64 5.84
CA ARG A 313 14.24 10.28 6.68
C ARG A 313 15.44 9.86 5.85
N ASN A 314 15.23 9.07 4.79
CA ASN A 314 16.29 8.53 3.95
C ASN A 314 16.88 9.56 2.98
N CYS A 315 16.05 10.47 2.47
CA CYS A 315 16.42 11.28 1.31
C CYS A 315 16.34 12.79 1.50
N ASN A 316 15.52 13.29 2.43
CA ASN A 316 15.32 14.73 2.64
C ASN A 316 15.82 15.20 4.02
N LYS A 317 16.56 14.34 4.73
CA LYS A 317 17.19 14.69 6.00
C LYS A 317 18.46 15.50 5.75
N VAL A 318 18.60 16.64 6.44
CA VAL A 318 19.81 17.47 6.42
C VAL A 318 21.04 16.63 6.76
N GLY A 319 22.11 16.75 5.97
CA GLY A 319 23.33 15.95 6.11
C GLY A 319 23.31 14.61 5.35
N SER A 320 22.20 14.27 4.68
CA SER A 320 22.15 13.10 3.80
C SER A 320 22.68 13.46 2.41
N ARG A 321 23.41 12.53 1.78
CA ARG A 321 23.98 12.75 0.43
C ARG A 321 22.91 13.12 -0.61
N CYS A 322 21.71 12.54 -0.50
CA CYS A 322 20.64 12.84 -1.44
C CYS A 322 20.00 14.22 -1.20
N HIS A 323 19.93 14.69 0.05
CA HIS A 323 19.46 16.04 0.38
C HIS A 323 20.50 17.10 -0.02
N ASP A 324 21.74 16.95 0.44
CA ASP A 324 22.77 17.99 0.31
C ASP A 324 23.22 18.17 -1.14
N ARG A 325 23.05 17.15 -1.99
CA ARG A 325 23.31 17.20 -3.43
C ARG A 325 22.04 17.25 -4.28
N SER A 326 20.86 17.43 -3.67
CA SER A 326 19.58 17.45 -4.40
C SER A 326 19.50 18.65 -5.34
N CYS A 327 19.84 19.84 -4.85
CA CYS A 327 19.65 21.10 -5.54
C CYS A 327 20.84 22.04 -5.36
N VAL A 328 21.11 22.83 -6.38
CA VAL A 328 22.01 23.99 -6.24
C VAL A 328 21.31 25.14 -5.51
N ASN A 329 22.08 26.00 -4.83
CA ASN A 329 21.55 27.11 -4.02
C ASN A 329 20.65 28.06 -4.84
N ASP A 330 20.99 28.31 -6.10
CA ASP A 330 20.22 29.20 -6.97
C ASP A 330 19.03 28.57 -7.67
N CYS A 331 18.71 27.30 -7.36
CA CYS A 331 17.57 26.61 -7.92
C CYS A 331 16.25 27.30 -7.53
N GLN A 332 15.43 27.63 -8.53
CA GLN A 332 14.13 28.27 -8.35
C GLN A 332 13.20 27.47 -7.44
N VAL A 333 13.15 26.14 -7.62
CA VAL A 333 12.33 25.24 -6.79
C VAL A 333 12.83 25.20 -5.35
N ASN A 334 14.14 25.20 -5.13
CA ASN A 334 14.71 25.20 -3.79
C ASN A 334 14.36 26.51 -3.05
N LYS A 335 14.51 27.66 -3.74
CA LYS A 335 14.11 28.98 -3.21
C LYS A 335 12.61 29.05 -2.92
N TYR A 336 11.78 28.46 -3.80
CA TYR A 336 10.34 28.36 -3.61
C TYR A 336 9.99 27.60 -2.33
N TYR A 337 10.59 26.43 -2.08
CA TYR A 337 10.33 25.67 -0.85
C TYR A 337 10.92 26.29 0.42
N ALA A 338 11.98 27.08 0.31
CA ALA A 338 12.56 27.79 1.44
C ALA A 338 11.71 29.01 1.88
N SER A 339 10.84 29.52 1.01
CA SER A 339 10.00 30.68 1.33
C SER A 339 8.80 30.29 2.22
N PRO A 340 8.54 31.01 3.33
CA PRO A 340 7.36 30.80 4.16
C PRO A 340 6.03 31.09 3.42
N LYS A 341 6.07 31.99 2.44
CA LYS A 341 4.96 32.36 1.57
C LYS A 341 5.48 32.41 0.13
N PRO A 342 5.55 31.26 -0.54
CA PRO A 342 6.07 31.23 -1.89
C PRO A 342 5.13 31.97 -2.84
N GLU A 343 5.65 32.96 -3.56
CA GLU A 343 4.94 33.60 -4.66
C GLU A 343 4.82 32.63 -5.84
N TYR A 344 3.79 32.81 -6.67
CA TYR A 344 3.65 32.04 -7.90
C TYR A 344 4.81 32.35 -8.84
N ILE A 345 5.55 31.31 -9.23
CA ILE A 345 6.62 31.41 -10.22
C ILE A 345 6.16 30.67 -11.47
N ASP A 346 5.99 31.41 -12.57
CA ASP A 346 5.68 30.81 -13.86
C ASP A 346 6.84 29.93 -14.34
N ASN A 347 6.52 28.75 -14.87
CA ASN A 347 7.50 27.77 -15.38
C ASN A 347 8.62 27.36 -14.38
N ILE A 348 8.30 27.31 -13.07
CA ILE A 348 9.24 26.87 -12.05
C ILE A 348 9.85 25.49 -12.36
N ARG A 349 11.18 25.38 -12.26
CA ARG A 349 11.93 24.18 -12.61
C ARG A 349 13.24 24.05 -11.86
N HIS A 350 13.73 22.82 -11.75
CA HIS A 350 15.05 22.52 -11.21
C HIS A 350 16.17 22.93 -12.17
N GLU A 351 17.37 23.15 -11.65
CA GLU A 351 18.59 23.38 -12.45
C GLU A 351 19.14 22.11 -13.10
N TYR A 352 19.96 22.27 -14.15
CA TYR A 352 20.65 21.12 -14.77
C TYR A 352 21.54 20.40 -13.76
N ALA A 353 22.21 21.16 -12.90
CA ALA A 353 23.07 20.66 -11.84
C ALA A 353 22.30 20.03 -10.66
N CYS A 354 20.98 20.20 -10.55
CA CYS A 354 20.19 19.50 -9.53
C CYS A 354 20.16 17.99 -9.79
N GLY A 355 20.36 17.20 -8.74
CA GLY A 355 20.30 15.74 -8.77
C GLY A 355 18.86 15.24 -8.80
N SER A 356 18.55 14.32 -9.71
CA SER A 356 17.23 13.69 -9.77
C SER A 356 17.06 12.60 -8.69
N ILE A 357 15.82 12.39 -8.25
CA ILE A 357 15.40 11.36 -7.30
C ILE A 357 15.78 9.94 -7.73
N ILE A 358 15.85 9.68 -9.04
CA ILE A 358 16.26 8.37 -9.59
C ILE A 358 17.68 7.97 -9.15
N ASN A 359 18.51 8.96 -8.80
CA ASN A 359 19.88 8.72 -8.34
C ASN A 359 19.94 8.40 -6.84
N CYS A 360 18.84 8.53 -6.10
CA CYS A 360 18.82 8.18 -4.69
C CYS A 360 18.45 6.71 -4.47
N ARG A 361 19.49 5.88 -4.35
CA ARG A 361 19.38 4.45 -4.03
C ARG A 361 18.50 4.15 -2.82
N ALA A 362 18.67 4.91 -1.74
CA ALA A 362 17.94 4.69 -0.49
C ALA A 362 16.42 4.85 -0.67
N THR A 363 15.99 5.82 -1.51
CA THR A 363 14.58 6.02 -1.85
C THR A 363 14.07 4.88 -2.72
N HIS A 364 14.81 4.48 -3.75
CA HIS A 364 14.37 3.39 -4.63
C HIS A 364 14.26 2.06 -3.88
N ALA A 365 15.23 1.74 -3.02
CA ALA A 365 15.16 0.57 -2.15
C ALA A 365 13.96 0.62 -1.19
N ALA A 366 13.66 1.78 -0.60
CA ALA A 366 12.52 1.95 0.28
C ALA A 366 11.18 1.74 -0.45
N ILE A 367 10.97 2.36 -1.62
CA ILE A 367 9.73 2.18 -2.39
C ILE A 367 9.63 0.74 -2.93
N TYR A 368 10.76 0.12 -3.32
CA TYR A 368 10.80 -1.27 -3.75
C TYR A 368 10.38 -2.24 -2.64
N ALA A 369 10.86 -2.03 -1.42
CA ALA A 369 10.47 -2.82 -0.26
C ALA A 369 8.95 -2.81 -0.04
N LEU A 370 8.27 -1.70 -0.37
CA LEU A 370 6.81 -1.56 -0.24
C LEU A 370 6.00 -2.00 -1.49
N GLY A 371 6.67 -2.49 -2.54
CA GLY A 371 6.00 -3.02 -3.75
C GLY A 371 5.94 -2.05 -4.93
N PHE A 372 6.79 -1.02 -4.95
CA PHE A 372 6.82 -0.02 -6.02
C PHE A 372 8.13 -0.03 -6.81
N THR A 373 8.09 0.61 -7.97
CA THR A 373 9.25 1.17 -8.65
C THR A 373 8.93 2.60 -9.08
N PHE A 374 9.90 3.32 -9.63
CA PHE A 374 9.62 4.65 -10.18
C PHE A 374 8.70 4.53 -11.40
N GLY A 375 7.64 5.33 -11.45
CA GLY A 375 6.62 5.22 -12.50
C GLY A 375 7.10 5.66 -13.87
N SER A 376 7.82 6.78 -13.94
CA SER A 376 8.52 7.17 -15.16
C SER A 376 9.93 7.67 -14.83
N PRO A 377 10.92 6.77 -14.75
CA PRO A 377 12.31 7.17 -14.48
C PRO A 377 12.82 8.19 -15.50
N HIS A 378 12.40 8.05 -16.77
CA HIS A 378 12.75 8.96 -17.84
C HIS A 378 12.17 10.37 -17.62
N GLU A 379 10.91 10.52 -17.17
CA GLU A 379 10.37 11.85 -16.85
C GLU A 379 11.01 12.44 -15.59
N LEU A 380 11.14 11.65 -14.52
CA LEU A 380 11.70 12.09 -13.25
C LEU A 380 13.17 12.53 -13.37
N SER A 381 13.92 11.96 -14.33
CA SER A 381 15.30 12.35 -14.63
C SER A 381 15.40 13.80 -15.16
N GLY A 382 14.37 14.27 -15.85
CA GLY A 382 14.38 15.50 -16.63
C GLY A 382 15.12 15.41 -17.96
N GLU A 383 15.43 14.19 -18.44
CA GLU A 383 16.13 13.95 -19.72
C GLU A 383 15.27 14.39 -20.92
N LYS A 384 13.95 14.14 -20.88
CA LYS A 384 13.01 14.62 -21.91
C LYS A 384 12.82 16.13 -21.83
N GLU A 385 12.38 16.60 -20.66
CA GLU A 385 11.98 17.98 -20.40
C GLU A 385 12.45 18.38 -19.01
N ARG A 386 13.30 19.40 -18.91
CA ARG A 386 13.92 19.80 -17.63
C ARG A 386 12.91 20.11 -16.51
N LYS A 387 11.71 20.58 -16.86
CA LYS A 387 10.60 20.85 -15.92
C LYS A 387 10.00 19.60 -15.28
N THR A 388 10.25 18.39 -15.81
CA THR A 388 9.78 17.12 -15.22
C THR A 388 10.78 16.52 -14.25
N LYS A 389 12.01 17.06 -14.19
CA LYS A 389 13.01 16.63 -13.19
C LYS A 389 12.40 16.74 -11.79
N ARG A 390 12.56 15.68 -10.99
CA ARG A 390 12.16 15.67 -9.59
C ARG A 390 13.30 15.28 -8.67
N THR A 391 13.30 15.83 -7.48
CA THR A 391 14.23 15.57 -6.38
C THR A 391 13.48 14.91 -5.23
N CYS A 392 14.22 14.51 -4.19
CA CYS A 392 13.59 13.97 -2.99
C CYS A 392 12.78 14.97 -2.18
N GLN A 393 13.13 16.26 -2.26
CA GLN A 393 12.33 17.31 -1.63
C GLN A 393 10.96 17.42 -2.30
N ASP A 394 10.88 17.25 -3.62
CA ASP A 394 9.61 17.24 -4.35
C ASP A 394 8.75 16.03 -3.93
N LEU A 395 9.32 14.82 -3.88
CA LEU A 395 8.61 13.62 -3.41
C LEU A 395 8.07 13.81 -1.99
N CYS A 396 8.91 14.30 -1.08
CA CYS A 396 8.51 14.55 0.30
C CYS A 396 7.39 15.58 0.40
N THR A 397 7.44 16.63 -0.41
CA THR A 397 6.38 17.64 -0.47
C THR A 397 5.09 17.05 -1.02
N ALA A 398 5.15 16.27 -2.11
CA ALA A 398 3.99 15.61 -2.69
C ALA A 398 3.32 14.65 -1.69
N LEU A 399 4.11 13.79 -1.03
CA LEU A 399 3.63 12.86 0.00
C LEU A 399 3.06 13.61 1.20
N LYS A 400 3.68 14.71 1.65
CA LYS A 400 3.16 15.55 2.73
C LYS A 400 1.76 16.08 2.41
N HIS A 401 1.51 16.50 1.18
CA HIS A 401 0.19 16.99 0.79
C HIS A 401 -0.88 15.89 0.79
N ILE A 402 -0.54 14.69 0.30
CA ILE A 402 -1.49 13.56 0.24
C ILE A 402 -1.77 12.97 1.62
N CYS A 403 -0.76 12.95 2.48
CA CYS A 403 -0.88 12.43 3.85
C CYS A 403 -1.32 13.51 4.86
N SER A 404 -1.61 14.74 4.42
CA SER A 404 -2.11 15.79 5.31
C SER A 404 -3.54 15.50 5.77
N ASP A 405 -3.90 15.94 6.99
CA ASP A 405 -5.25 15.70 7.55
C ASP A 405 -6.37 16.37 6.72
N GLY A 406 -6.03 17.40 5.94
CA GLY A 406 -6.93 18.07 5.01
C GLY A 406 -6.95 17.47 3.59
N SER A 407 -6.24 16.36 3.35
CA SER A 407 -6.17 15.75 2.02
C SER A 407 -7.48 15.10 1.61
N VAL A 408 -7.65 14.84 0.31
CA VAL A 408 -8.80 14.07 -0.19
C VAL A 408 -8.81 12.65 0.36
N LEU A 409 -7.64 12.04 0.56
CA LEU A 409 -7.53 10.70 1.12
C LEU A 409 -7.91 10.69 2.60
N ALA A 410 -7.45 11.68 3.38
CA ALA A 410 -7.83 11.83 4.78
C ALA A 410 -9.35 12.06 4.94
N ARG A 411 -9.96 12.89 4.08
CA ARG A 411 -11.42 13.07 4.06
C ARG A 411 -12.18 11.80 3.71
N LEU A 412 -11.68 10.99 2.78
CA LEU A 412 -12.28 9.69 2.48
C LEU A 412 -12.28 8.79 3.74
N VAL A 413 -11.14 8.70 4.43
CA VAL A 413 -10.95 7.84 5.61
C VAL A 413 -11.70 8.34 6.84
N HIS A 414 -11.63 9.62 7.16
CA HIS A 414 -12.14 10.17 8.42
C HIS A 414 -13.52 10.80 8.32
N GLU A 415 -14.01 11.14 7.11
CA GLU A 415 -15.34 11.74 6.95
C GLU A 415 -16.29 10.88 6.13
N TYR A 416 -15.94 10.51 4.89
CA TYR A 416 -16.88 9.91 3.96
C TYR A 416 -17.20 8.46 4.31
N ILE A 417 -16.19 7.64 4.61
CA ILE A 417 -16.40 6.25 5.03
C ILE A 417 -17.14 6.17 6.36
N PRO A 418 -16.79 6.93 7.43
CA PRO A 418 -17.53 6.92 8.68
C PRO A 418 -18.98 7.37 8.54
N LYS A 419 -19.26 8.44 7.77
CA LYS A 419 -20.63 8.89 7.49
C LYS A 419 -21.44 7.81 6.77
N PHE A 420 -20.84 7.15 5.77
CA PHE A 420 -21.48 6.04 5.08
C PHE A 420 -21.74 4.86 6.03
N LEU A 421 -20.75 4.45 6.84
CA LEU A 421 -20.90 3.39 7.83
C LEU A 421 -21.98 3.72 8.88
N TRP A 422 -22.12 4.99 9.26
CA TRP A 422 -23.19 5.43 10.14
C TRP A 422 -24.56 5.31 9.45
N GLU A 423 -24.71 5.83 8.23
CA GLU A 423 -25.97 5.80 7.48
C GLU A 423 -26.52 4.37 7.30
N ILE A 424 -25.65 3.39 7.02
CA ILE A 424 -26.07 1.98 6.88
C ILE A 424 -26.40 1.33 8.23
N ARG A 425 -25.74 1.74 9.32
CA ARG A 425 -25.89 1.12 10.66
C ARG A 425 -26.95 1.80 11.52
N GLU A 426 -27.32 3.04 11.21
CA GLU A 426 -28.21 3.87 12.03
C GLU A 426 -29.53 3.17 12.33
N LYS A 427 -30.16 2.56 11.32
CA LYS A 427 -31.41 1.81 11.48
C LYS A 427 -31.25 0.67 12.51
N PHE A 428 -30.16 -0.09 12.40
CA PHE A 428 -29.87 -1.19 13.33
C PHE A 428 -29.54 -0.67 14.74
N PHE A 429 -28.81 0.43 14.82
CA PHE A 429 -28.48 1.08 16.09
C PHE A 429 -29.76 1.51 16.83
N TRP A 430 -30.69 2.21 16.16
CA TRP A 430 -31.95 2.61 16.76
C TRP A 430 -32.86 1.42 17.12
N THR A 431 -32.91 0.38 16.28
CA THR A 431 -33.65 -0.86 16.64
C THR A 431 -33.06 -1.51 17.89
N THR A 432 -31.74 -1.54 18.02
CA THR A 432 -31.07 -2.08 19.21
C THR A 432 -31.42 -1.24 20.42
N VAL A 433 -31.31 0.09 20.35
CA VAL A 433 -31.69 1.00 21.44
C VAL A 433 -33.15 0.78 21.85
N ALA A 434 -34.08 0.69 20.90
CA ALA A 434 -35.50 0.46 21.16
C ALA A 434 -35.75 -0.89 21.86
N LEU A 435 -35.07 -1.97 21.44
CA LEU A 435 -35.18 -3.29 22.07
C LEU A 435 -34.64 -3.28 23.50
N TRP A 436 -33.53 -2.61 23.76
CA TRP A 436 -33.00 -2.45 25.11
C TRP A 436 -33.93 -1.64 26.01
N LEU A 437 -34.51 -0.56 25.49
CA LEU A 437 -35.52 0.24 26.23
C LEU A 437 -36.76 -0.59 26.54
N LEU A 438 -37.27 -1.36 25.58
CA LEU A 438 -38.42 -2.24 25.79
C LEU A 438 -38.13 -3.33 26.82
N SER A 439 -36.95 -3.95 26.76
CA SER A 439 -36.51 -4.93 27.74
C SER A 439 -36.42 -4.31 29.15
N LEU A 440 -35.87 -3.10 29.27
CA LEU A 440 -35.76 -2.40 30.54
C LEU A 440 -37.14 -2.03 31.10
N LEU A 441 -38.05 -1.54 30.25
CA LEU A 441 -39.44 -1.25 30.63
C LEU A 441 -40.17 -2.51 31.11
N TYR A 442 -39.98 -3.65 30.42
CA TYR A 442 -40.57 -4.92 30.82
C TYR A 442 -40.07 -5.38 32.21
N LEU A 443 -38.77 -5.26 32.48
CA LEU A 443 -38.20 -5.59 33.78
C LEU A 443 -38.74 -4.68 34.88
N ILE A 444 -38.80 -3.36 34.65
CA ILE A 444 -39.38 -2.41 35.62
C ILE A 444 -40.85 -2.74 35.86
N HIS A 445 -41.62 -3.02 34.81
CA HIS A 445 -43.04 -3.35 34.93
C HIS A 445 -43.27 -4.59 35.81
N ILE A 446 -42.48 -5.66 35.62
CA ILE A 446 -42.55 -6.84 36.48
C ILE A 446 -42.13 -6.51 37.91
N MET A 447 -41.06 -5.74 38.12
CA MET A 447 -40.62 -5.36 39.47
C MET A 447 -41.68 -4.55 40.22
N VAL A 448 -42.31 -3.57 39.56
CA VAL A 448 -43.38 -2.75 40.12
C VAL A 448 -44.60 -3.60 40.42
N ILE A 449 -45.07 -4.43 39.48
CA ILE A 449 -46.20 -5.34 39.72
C ILE A 449 -45.90 -6.28 40.89
N ARG A 450 -44.68 -6.83 40.99
CA ARG A 450 -44.32 -7.71 42.12
C ARG A 450 -44.30 -6.94 43.44
N LEU A 451 -43.82 -5.70 43.46
CA LEU A 451 -43.81 -4.86 44.67
C LEU A 451 -45.25 -4.49 45.08
N ASP A 452 -46.08 -4.10 44.13
CA ASP A 452 -47.50 -3.78 44.36
C ASP A 452 -48.28 -5.01 44.79
N LEU A 453 -48.05 -6.19 44.20
CA LEU A 453 -48.66 -7.44 44.67
C LEU A 453 -48.22 -7.77 46.09
N LEU A 454 -46.95 -7.58 46.46
CA LEU A 454 -46.48 -7.77 47.84
C LEU A 454 -47.13 -6.75 48.79
N HIS A 455 -47.24 -5.49 48.38
CA HIS A 455 -47.82 -4.41 49.16
C HIS A 455 -49.34 -4.62 49.37
N ILE A 456 -50.09 -4.90 48.30
CA ILE A 456 -51.51 -5.24 48.34
C ILE A 456 -51.73 -6.50 49.20
N LYS A 457 -50.90 -7.54 49.06
CA LYS A 457 -51.02 -8.76 49.87
C LYS A 457 -50.69 -8.53 51.34
N SER A 458 -49.79 -7.60 51.68
CA SER A 458 -49.57 -7.19 53.08
C SER A 458 -50.77 -6.46 53.68
N HIS A 459 -51.52 -5.70 52.87
CA HIS A 459 -52.71 -4.98 53.31
C HIS A 459 -53.99 -5.83 53.30
N LEU A 460 -54.05 -6.88 52.47
CA LEU A 460 -55.13 -7.89 52.47
C LEU A 460 -54.92 -9.00 53.50
N HIS A 461 -53.80 -9.01 54.22
CA HIS A 461 -53.73 -9.79 55.45
C HIS A 461 -54.66 -9.13 56.45
N SER A 462 -55.76 -9.82 56.77
CA SER A 462 -56.70 -9.33 57.78
C SER A 462 -55.94 -9.04 59.08
N PRO A 463 -56.40 -8.09 59.92
CA PRO A 463 -55.84 -7.82 61.25
C PRO A 463 -56.13 -8.98 62.23
N SER A 464 -56.09 -10.22 61.76
CA SER A 464 -56.20 -11.44 62.55
C SER A 464 -54.86 -11.88 63.11
N SER A 465 -53.71 -11.39 62.62
CA SER A 465 -52.40 -11.76 63.18
C SER A 465 -52.19 -11.22 64.59
N HIS A 466 -52.82 -10.10 64.95
CA HIS A 466 -52.82 -9.57 66.32
C HIS A 466 -53.89 -10.23 67.23
N ARG A 467 -54.69 -11.17 66.71
CA ARG A 467 -55.70 -11.94 67.47
C ARG A 467 -55.34 -13.42 67.65
N ILE A 468 -54.08 -13.77 67.49
CA ILE A 468 -53.58 -15.07 67.97
C ILE A 468 -53.30 -14.91 69.46
N ALA A 469 -54.25 -15.30 70.31
CA ALA A 469 -53.97 -15.50 71.72
C ALA A 469 -52.81 -16.49 71.84
N ALA A 470 -51.75 -16.15 72.57
CA ALA A 470 -50.55 -16.97 72.74
C ALA A 470 -50.84 -18.42 73.20
N GLN A 471 -52.03 -18.65 73.77
CA GLN A 471 -52.54 -19.98 74.13
C GLN A 471 -52.82 -20.91 72.93
N SER A 472 -53.07 -20.38 71.73
CA SER A 472 -53.32 -21.19 70.52
C SER A 472 -52.04 -21.71 69.85
N LEU A 473 -50.87 -21.07 70.09
CA LEU A 473 -49.58 -21.56 69.60
C LEU A 473 -49.10 -22.83 70.34
N LEU A 474 -49.49 -23.01 71.59
CA LEU A 474 -49.21 -24.23 72.35
C LEU A 474 -50.07 -25.43 71.93
N ALA A 475 -51.20 -25.20 71.24
CA ALA A 475 -52.03 -26.28 70.69
C ALA A 475 -51.55 -26.76 69.30
N ALA A 476 -50.84 -25.91 68.54
CA ALA A 476 -50.41 -26.24 67.17
C ALA A 476 -49.18 -27.18 67.11
N ALA A 477 -48.47 -27.40 68.23
CA ALA A 477 -47.41 -28.41 68.33
C ALA A 477 -47.91 -29.86 68.11
N ARG A 478 -49.22 -30.07 67.92
CA ARG A 478 -49.82 -31.38 67.59
C ARG A 478 -50.35 -31.52 66.16
N VAL A 479 -50.28 -30.52 65.28
CA VAL A 479 -50.76 -30.68 63.89
C VAL A 479 -49.59 -30.84 62.94
N ASN A 480 -48.98 -32.02 62.99
CA ASN A 480 -47.95 -32.50 62.10
C ASN A 480 -48.50 -32.84 60.69
N LYS A 481 -49.36 -31.99 60.10
CA LYS A 481 -50.13 -32.38 58.90
C LYS A 481 -50.44 -31.31 57.84
N LEU A 482 -49.78 -30.16 57.84
CA LEU A 482 -50.01 -29.12 56.79
C LEU A 482 -48.73 -28.55 56.15
N ASN A 483 -47.63 -29.31 56.13
CA ASN A 483 -46.50 -29.01 55.24
C ASN A 483 -46.80 -29.47 53.81
N ARG A 484 -47.66 -28.74 53.10
CA ARG A 484 -47.68 -28.65 51.64
C ARG A 484 -48.43 -27.38 51.24
N VAL A 485 -47.80 -26.24 51.46
CA VAL A 485 -48.10 -25.03 50.69
C VAL A 485 -46.90 -24.77 49.81
N PHE A 486 -46.87 -25.41 48.64
CA PHE A 486 -46.03 -24.99 47.52
C PHE A 486 -46.59 -23.67 47.00
N TYR A 487 -46.24 -22.57 47.67
CA TYR A 487 -46.27 -21.25 47.08
C TYR A 487 -44.83 -20.92 46.73
N LEU A 488 -44.42 -21.29 45.51
CA LEU A 488 -43.35 -20.68 44.72
C LEU A 488 -43.06 -21.59 43.52
N GLN A 489 -43.74 -21.32 42.40
CA GLN A 489 -43.34 -21.56 41.00
C GLN A 489 -44.57 -21.37 40.08
N PRO A 490 -44.43 -20.79 38.87
CA PRO A 490 -43.68 -19.61 38.42
C PRO A 490 -44.42 -18.28 38.70
#